data_AF-A0A6M1MER7-F1
#
_entry.id   AF-A0A6M1MER7-F1
#
_cell.length_a   1.000
_cell.length_b   1.000
_cell.length_c   1.000
_cell.angle_alpha   90.00
_cell.angle_beta   90.00
_cell.angle_gamma   90.00
#
_symmetry.space_group_name_H-M   'P 1'
#
loop_
_entity.id
_entity.type
_entity.pdbx_description
1 polymer ?
#
loop_
_entity_poly.entity_id
_entity_poly.type
_entity_poly.pdbx_seq_one_letter_code
_entity_poly.pdbx_strand_id
1 'polypeptide(L)'
;MLFQPPVFETIFRIPVEHQLVIRGSRSRGAPMDGVRWYHDEFDAAGTLVARYETYDETDAACGARCGWRRYDAAGRLVARHEVPMRWSALVALNHSRREAEIVLQRLGSPPAPPPRTRQGLAAA
;
A
#
# COMPACT_ATOMS: atom_id res chain seq x y z
N MET A 1 2.68 6.13 -22.63
CA MET A 1 2.17 4.90 -21.98
C MET A 1 1.17 5.32 -20.91
N LEU A 2 -0.10 4.92 -21.03
CA LEU A 2 -1.09 5.15 -19.97
C LEU A 2 -0.69 4.28 -18.78
N PHE A 3 -0.42 4.92 -17.64
CA PHE A 3 -0.14 4.20 -16.40
C PHE A 3 -1.37 3.35 -16.06
N GLN A 4 -1.24 2.03 -16.17
CA GLN A 4 -2.30 1.12 -15.73
C GLN A 4 -2.02 0.74 -14.28
N PRO A 5 -2.81 1.24 -13.32
CA PRO A 5 -2.69 0.80 -11.94
C PRO A 5 -2.98 -0.70 -11.86
N PRO A 6 -2.37 -1.41 -10.90
CA PRO A 6 -2.71 -2.80 -10.65
C PRO A 6 -4.20 -2.95 -10.27
N VAL A 7 -4.75 -4.15 -10.40
CA VAL A 7 -6.13 -4.39 -9.94
C VAL A 7 -6.11 -4.43 -8.40
N PHE A 8 -6.76 -3.46 -7.75
CA PHE A 8 -6.62 -3.27 -6.31
C PHE A 8 -7.35 -4.36 -5.52
N GLU A 9 -8.48 -4.82 -6.02
CA GLU A 9 -9.30 -5.89 -5.46
C GLU A 9 -8.51 -7.21 -5.38
N THR A 10 -7.71 -7.51 -6.41
CA THR A 10 -6.89 -8.73 -6.43
C THR A 10 -5.71 -8.62 -5.48
N ILE A 11 -5.05 -7.46 -5.40
CA ILE A 11 -3.93 -7.24 -4.46
C ILE A 11 -4.39 -7.38 -3.01
N PHE A 12 -5.52 -6.77 -2.66
CA PHE A 12 -5.99 -6.74 -1.28
C PHE A 12 -6.77 -7.99 -0.86
N ARG A 13 -7.12 -8.87 -1.81
CA ARG A 13 -7.94 -10.06 -1.59
C ARG A 13 -9.23 -9.73 -0.83
N ILE A 14 -9.92 -8.69 -1.28
CA ILE A 14 -11.17 -8.21 -0.66
C ILE A 14 -12.22 -9.33 -0.72
N PRO A 15 -12.91 -9.67 0.39
CA PRO A 15 -14.02 -10.61 0.38
C PRO A 15 -15.09 -10.22 -0.63
N VAL A 16 -15.79 -11.21 -1.21
CA VAL A 16 -16.80 -10.93 -2.25
C VAL A 16 -18.00 -10.16 -1.71
N GLU A 17 -18.26 -10.27 -0.41
CA GLU A 17 -19.32 -9.56 0.30
C GLU A 17 -18.93 -8.12 0.66
N HIS A 18 -17.65 -7.76 0.50
CA HIS A 18 -17.11 -6.46 0.82
C HIS A 18 -16.99 -5.58 -0.43
N GLN A 19 -17.09 -4.27 -0.23
CA GLN A 19 -16.95 -3.29 -1.28
C GLN A 19 -15.66 -2.49 -1.10
N LEU A 20 -14.81 -2.48 -2.13
CA LEU A 20 -13.65 -1.59 -2.21
C LEU A 20 -14.01 -0.32 -2.97
N VAL A 21 -13.86 0.84 -2.35
CA VAL A 21 -14.20 2.15 -2.93
C VAL A 21 -12.96 3.01 -3.05
N ILE A 22 -12.70 3.54 -4.25
CA ILE A 22 -11.62 4.51 -4.48
C ILE A 22 -12.00 5.84 -3.83
N ARG A 23 -11.19 6.27 -2.86
CA ARG A 23 -11.30 7.56 -2.17
C ARG A 23 -10.68 8.71 -2.96
N GLY A 24 -9.67 8.39 -3.77
CA GLY A 24 -8.96 9.36 -4.59
C GLY A 24 -7.54 8.93 -4.88
N SER A 25 -6.82 9.78 -5.62
CA SER A 25 -5.41 9.62 -5.92
C SER A 25 -4.66 10.92 -5.69
N ARG A 26 -3.36 10.81 -5.40
CA ARG A 26 -2.44 11.93 -5.27
C ARG A 26 -1.19 11.66 -6.09
N SER A 27 -1.01 12.43 -7.14
CA SER A 27 0.21 12.45 -7.94
C SER A 27 1.19 13.50 -7.40
N ARG A 28 2.48 13.23 -7.52
CA ARG A 28 3.58 14.17 -7.26
C ARG A 28 4.48 14.23 -8.48
N GLY A 29 4.91 15.44 -8.83
CA GLY A 29 5.93 15.68 -9.86
C GLY A 29 7.31 15.90 -9.24
N ALA A 30 8.34 15.86 -10.09
CA ALA A 30 9.76 15.94 -9.73
C ALA A 30 10.09 17.01 -8.66
N PRO A 31 11.06 16.77 -7.76
CA PRO A 31 12.08 15.70 -7.79
C PRO A 31 11.63 14.36 -7.20
N MET A 32 10.48 14.29 -6.52
CA MET A 32 9.85 13.05 -6.07
C MET A 32 8.66 12.74 -6.99
N ASP A 33 8.85 11.86 -7.96
CA ASP A 33 7.80 11.48 -8.89
C ASP A 33 7.03 10.26 -8.38
N GLY A 34 5.71 10.26 -8.52
CA GLY A 34 4.92 9.10 -8.12
C GLY A 34 3.46 9.39 -7.93
N VAL A 35 2.71 8.33 -7.69
CA VAL A 35 1.27 8.37 -7.50
C VAL A 35 0.89 7.46 -6.34
N ARG A 36 -0.06 7.94 -5.54
CA ARG A 36 -0.68 7.20 -4.45
C ARG A 36 -2.18 7.12 -4.67
N TRP A 37 -2.77 5.97 -4.40
CA TRP A 37 -4.21 5.75 -4.40
C TRP A 37 -4.67 5.40 -3.00
N TYR A 38 -5.87 5.87 -2.67
CA TYR A 38 -6.52 5.63 -1.39
C TYR A 38 -7.81 4.86 -1.62
N HIS A 39 -8.05 3.84 -0.82
CA HIS A 39 -9.26 3.03 -0.88
C HIS A 39 -9.85 2.81 0.50
N ASP A 40 -11.17 2.74 0.57
CA ASP A 40 -11.90 2.33 1.76
C ASP A 40 -12.59 0.99 1.46
N GLU A 41 -12.53 0.04 2.39
CA GLU A 41 -13.23 -1.24 2.32
C GLU A 41 -14.41 -1.22 3.29
N PHE A 42 -15.59 -1.54 2.77
CA PHE A 42 -16.83 -1.63 3.52
C PHE A 42 -17.31 -3.08 3.56
N ASP A 43 -17.85 -3.51 4.69
CA ASP A 43 -18.54 -4.80 4.78
C ASP A 43 -19.91 -4.76 4.09
N ALA A 44 -20.61 -5.91 4.08
CA ALA A 44 -21.95 -6.03 3.49
C ALA A 44 -23.01 -5.11 4.15
N ALA A 45 -22.76 -4.61 5.36
CA ALA A 45 -23.62 -3.66 6.06
C ALA A 45 -23.27 -2.20 5.76
N GLY A 46 -22.22 -1.94 4.95
CA GLY A 46 -21.73 -0.59 4.66
C GLY A 46 -20.86 -0.01 5.78
N THR A 47 -20.37 -0.84 6.70
CA THR A 47 -19.46 -0.39 7.77
C THR A 47 -18.03 -0.38 7.25
N LEU A 48 -17.29 0.71 7.48
CA LEU A 48 -15.88 0.78 7.14
C LEU A 48 -15.07 -0.22 7.98
N VAL A 49 -14.43 -1.18 7.34
CA VAL A 49 -13.61 -2.20 8.01
C VAL A 49 -12.11 -1.95 7.88
N ALA A 50 -11.67 -1.38 6.76
CA ALA A 50 -10.27 -1.10 6.50
C ALA A 50 -10.07 0.05 5.52
N ARG A 51 -8.87 0.64 5.55
CA ARG A 51 -8.41 1.60 4.54
C ARG A 51 -7.13 1.11 3.91
N TYR A 52 -6.93 1.42 2.64
CA TYR A 52 -5.75 1.01 1.90
C TYR A 52 -5.08 2.21 1.23
N GLU A 53 -3.75 2.18 1.23
CA GLU A 53 -2.93 3.04 0.41
C GLU A 53 -2.13 2.17 -0.55
N THR A 54 -2.23 2.40 -1.85
CA THR A 54 -1.29 1.86 -2.85
C THR A 54 -0.40 2.98 -3.32
N TYR A 55 0.88 2.71 -3.54
CA TYR A 55 1.82 3.71 -4.01
C TYR A 55 2.77 3.14 -5.04
N ASP A 56 3.14 3.99 -6.00
CA ASP A 56 4.22 3.78 -6.96
C ASP A 56 5.00 5.09 -7.04
N GLU A 57 6.18 5.13 -6.41
CA GLU A 57 6.94 6.36 -6.15
C GLU A 57 8.43 6.17 -6.44
N THR A 58 9.09 7.26 -6.79
CA THR A 58 10.54 7.43 -6.70
C THR A 58 10.82 8.46 -5.61
N ASP A 59 11.65 8.11 -4.64
CA ASP A 59 12.10 9.03 -3.60
C ASP A 59 13.17 10.02 -4.10
N ALA A 60 13.55 10.99 -3.26
CA ALA A 60 14.56 11.99 -3.61
C ALA A 60 15.98 11.44 -3.80
N ALA A 61 16.24 10.21 -3.33
CA ALA A 61 17.50 9.50 -3.57
C ALA A 61 17.42 8.61 -4.82
N CYS A 62 16.42 8.81 -5.68
CA CYS A 62 16.10 7.97 -6.84
C CYS A 62 15.75 6.51 -6.49
N GLY A 63 15.46 6.23 -5.21
CA GLY A 63 14.94 4.95 -4.74
C GLY A 63 13.52 4.74 -5.25
N ALA A 64 13.36 3.80 -6.18
CA ALA A 64 12.05 3.41 -6.70
C ALA A 64 11.38 2.42 -5.74
N ARG A 65 10.09 2.60 -5.47
CA ARG A 65 9.29 1.68 -4.67
C ARG A 65 7.84 1.63 -5.14
N CYS A 66 7.26 0.44 -5.08
CA CYS A 66 5.83 0.26 -5.20
C CYS A 66 5.33 -0.69 -4.11
N GLY A 67 4.07 -0.57 -3.74
CA GLY A 67 3.52 -1.37 -2.66
C GLY A 67 2.21 -0.85 -2.14
N TRP A 68 1.82 -1.37 -0.98
CA TRP A 68 0.60 -0.98 -0.30
C TRP A 68 0.70 -1.02 1.21
N ARG A 69 -0.26 -0.37 1.85
CA ARG A 69 -0.49 -0.36 3.30
C ARG A 69 -1.96 -0.58 3.57
N ARG A 70 -2.27 -1.42 4.55
CA ARG A 70 -3.62 -1.66 5.08
C ARG A 70 -3.70 -1.06 6.47
N TYR A 71 -4.72 -0.26 6.70
CA TYR A 71 -5.09 0.33 7.97
C TYR A 71 -6.42 -0.25 8.43
N ASP A 72 -6.62 -0.37 9.74
CA ASP A 72 -7.94 -0.68 10.29
C ASP A 72 -8.88 0.53 10.20
N ALA A 73 -10.15 0.34 10.59
CA ALA A 73 -11.15 1.40 10.64
C ALA A 73 -10.74 2.61 11.50
N ALA A 74 -9.90 2.40 12.53
CA ALA A 74 -9.35 3.44 13.40
C ALA A 74 -8.13 4.16 12.78
N GLY A 75 -7.66 3.71 11.60
CA GLY A 75 -6.49 4.30 10.92
C GLY A 75 -5.15 3.76 11.40
N ARG A 76 -5.12 2.68 12.19
CA ARG A 76 -3.88 2.05 12.62
C ARG A 76 -3.36 1.12 11.53
N LEU A 77 -2.06 1.18 11.25
CA LEU A 77 -1.43 0.31 10.26
C LEU A 77 -1.45 -1.14 10.73
N VAL A 78 -2.08 -2.03 9.95
CA VAL A 78 -2.22 -3.46 10.25
C VAL A 78 -1.24 -4.30 9.43
N ALA A 79 -1.01 -3.94 8.16
CA ALA A 79 -0.11 -4.66 7.28
C ALA A 79 0.45 -3.73 6.20
N ARG A 80 1.63 -4.08 5.65
CA ARG A 80 2.21 -3.38 4.51
C ARG A 80 3.09 -4.31 3.69
N HIS A 81 3.06 -4.16 2.38
CA HIS A 81 3.99 -4.84 1.49
C HIS A 81 4.65 -3.80 0.58
N GLU A 82 5.97 -3.87 0.44
CA GLU A 82 6.76 -2.95 -0.35
C GLU A 82 7.77 -3.74 -1.18
N VAL A 83 7.94 -3.32 -2.43
CA VAL A 83 8.93 -3.85 -3.36
C VAL A 83 9.84 -2.70 -3.77
N PRO A 84 11.17 -2.86 -3.73
CA PRO A 84 12.15 -1.79 -4.01
C PRO A 84 12.33 -1.55 -5.52
N MET A 85 11.23 -1.40 -6.26
CA MET A 85 11.22 -0.98 -7.65
C MET A 85 9.86 -0.38 -8.02
N ARG A 86 9.79 0.36 -9.14
CA ARG A 86 8.52 0.84 -9.71
C ARG A 86 7.64 -0.34 -10.15
N TRP A 87 6.32 -0.12 -10.18
CA TRP A 87 5.36 -1.08 -10.71
C TRP A 87 5.71 -1.54 -12.13
N SER A 88 6.09 -0.61 -13.00
CA SER A 88 6.50 -0.92 -14.38
C SER A 88 7.72 -1.85 -14.44
N ALA A 89 8.71 -1.64 -13.58
CA ALA A 89 9.88 -2.50 -13.46
C ALA A 89 9.52 -3.88 -12.91
N LEU A 90 8.59 -3.95 -11.93
CA LEU A 90 8.10 -5.21 -11.39
C LEU A 90 7.37 -6.05 -12.44
N VAL A 91 6.53 -5.42 -13.27
CA VAL A 91 5.85 -6.07 -14.39
C VAL A 91 6.84 -6.58 -15.43
N ALA A 92 7.87 -5.79 -15.75
CA ALA A 92 8.91 -6.20 -16.69
C ALA A 92 9.70 -7.42 -16.18
N LEU A 93 10.03 -7.45 -14.88
CA LEU A 93 10.77 -8.55 -14.25
C LEU A 93 9.98 -9.86 -14.23
N ASN A 94 8.67 -9.80 -14.01
CA ASN A 94 7.82 -10.99 -13.89
C ASN A 94 7.17 -11.42 -15.22
N HIS A 95 7.52 -10.76 -16.33
CA HIS A 95 7.04 -11.03 -17.69
C HIS A 95 5.51 -10.95 -17.89
N SER A 96 4.73 -10.66 -16.84
CA SER A 96 3.30 -10.44 -16.92
C SER A 96 2.80 -9.59 -15.74
N ARG A 97 1.68 -8.89 -15.97
CA ARG A 97 0.96 -8.14 -14.94
C ARG A 97 0.48 -9.04 -13.81
N ARG A 98 -0.07 -10.21 -14.14
CA ARG A 98 -0.65 -11.13 -13.17
C ARG A 98 0.38 -11.62 -12.17
N GLU A 99 1.57 -11.98 -12.63
CA GLU A 99 2.67 -12.41 -11.76
C GLU A 99 3.16 -11.26 -10.87
N ALA A 100 3.23 -10.03 -11.39
CA ALA A 100 3.55 -8.86 -10.59
C ALA A 100 2.47 -8.56 -9.51
N GLU A 101 1.19 -8.78 -9.81
CA GLU A 101 0.10 -8.69 -8.82
C GLU A 101 0.26 -9.77 -7.73
N ILE A 102 0.64 -11.01 -8.08
CA ILE A 102 0.91 -12.09 -7.12
C ILE A 102 2.06 -11.71 -6.16
N VAL A 103 3.09 -11.04 -6.65
CA VAL A 103 4.16 -10.51 -5.78
C VAL A 103 3.58 -9.51 -4.78
N LEU A 104 2.74 -8.58 -5.24
CA LEU A 104 2.09 -7.60 -4.36
C LEU A 104 1.05 -8.23 -3.42
N GLN A 105 0.45 -9.37 -3.73
CA GLN A 105 -0.52 -10.05 -2.87
C GLN A 105 0.11 -10.66 -1.60
N ARG A 106 1.44 -10.73 -1.49
CA ARG A 106 2.10 -11.28 -0.30
C ARG A 106 1.65 -10.50 0.92
N LEU A 107 1.09 -11.22 1.90
CA LEU A 107 0.73 -10.65 3.20
C LEU A 107 1.97 -10.03 3.82
N GLY A 108 1.99 -8.70 3.79
CA GLY A 108 2.96 -7.91 4.50
C GLY A 108 3.03 -8.31 5.97
N SER A 109 4.24 -8.42 6.52
CA SER A 109 4.38 -8.62 7.96
C SER A 109 3.64 -7.49 8.71
N PRO A 110 2.97 -7.79 9.85
CA PRO A 110 2.46 -6.73 10.69
C PRO A 110 3.60 -5.78 11.04
N PRO A 111 3.37 -4.45 11.05
CA PRO A 111 4.41 -3.52 11.42
C PRO A 111 4.90 -3.88 12.82
N ALA A 112 6.22 -4.08 12.96
CA ALA A 112 6.82 -4.22 14.28
C ALA A 112 6.37 -3.00 15.11
N PRO A 113 5.94 -3.18 16.37
CA PRO A 113 5.60 -2.05 17.21
C PRO A 113 6.79 -1.10 17.24
N PRO A 114 6.57 0.23 17.21
CA PRO A 114 7.67 1.17 17.34
C PRO A 114 8.49 0.79 18.58
N PRO A 115 9.83 0.85 18.52
CA PRO A 115 10.65 0.57 19.69
C PRO A 115 10.13 1.47 20.82
N ARG A 116 9.69 0.85 21.92
CA ARG A 116 9.35 1.58 23.14
C ARG A 116 10.61 2.31 23.56
N THR A 117 10.70 3.59 23.24
CA THR A 117 11.71 4.48 23.81
C THR A 117 11.52 4.37 25.32
N ARG A 118 12.46 3.71 26.01
CA ARG A 118 12.56 3.77 27.46
C ARG A 118 12.66 5.27 27.78
N GLN A 119 11.57 5.87 28.23
CA GLN A 119 11.66 7.08 29.04
C GLN A 119 12.45 6.64 30.27
N GLY A 120 13.75 6.97 30.24
CA GLY A 120 14.60 6.87 31.41
C GLY A 120 13.95 7.71 32.49
N LEU A 121 13.59 7.04 33.58
CA LEU A 121 13.48 7.63 34.89
C LEU A 121 14.76 8.47 35.11
N ALA A 122 14.63 9.79 35.07
CA ALA A 122 15.56 10.68 35.75
C ALA A 122 14.81 11.18 36.99
N ALA A 123 14.96 10.40 38.05
CA ALA A 123 14.68 10.82 39.41
C ALA A 123 16.01 11.27 40.03
N ALA A 124 15.91 12.29 40.88
CA ALA A 124 16.92 12.97 41.70
C ALA A 124 17.67 14.13 41.01
#